data_AF-A0A290Z623-F1
#
_entry.id   AF-A0A290Z623-F1
#
_cell.length_a   1.000
_cell.length_b   1.000
_cell.length_c   1.000
_cell.angle_alpha   90.00
_cell.angle_beta   90.00
_cell.angle_gamma   90.00
#
_symmetry.space_group_name_H-M   'P 1'
#
loop_
_entity.id
_entity.type
_entity.pdbx_description
1 polymer ?
#
loop_
_entity_poly.entity_id
_entity_poly.type
_entity_poly.pdbx_seq_one_letter_code
_entity_poly.pdbx_strand_id
1 'polypeptide(L)'
;MVVDAVEAELDRVHARIAGRFARAEPRARAREYLLGLTAGLARANGWTLAEWAQEVSPDGMQRLLRSADWDVDGVRDDLRDHVVARFGEAGGALVLGDAGFAKRGDRSAGVHRQRRGADGRVENCQVGVFLAYSSARGRALVDRELHLPDPWVDDPVRRAAAGVPDRVGSATVARRGAEMVERALGAGVPFRWVAGGGEHGRDARLRVWLEQRDLPHVLVVDGDAPSVGADGGVTSAGELVDALPAGAWRRAGEGVWARVALRAPQRPGRARWLLARRDATGVTPHLCYGPRRATLLELVSAASACGHAEDCLRRADARAGLGQYQVRSWRAWHAHVTLSMLADAWLATCGAEAG
;
A
#
# COMPACT_ATOMS: atom_id res chain seq x y z
N MET A 1 -22.44 22.90 9.47
CA MET A 1 -21.02 23.29 9.70
C MET A 1 -20.05 22.13 9.46
N VAL A 2 -20.16 20.98 10.16
CA VAL A 2 -19.27 19.82 9.89
C VAL A 2 -19.58 19.14 8.54
N VAL A 3 -20.87 18.98 8.20
CA VAL A 3 -21.29 18.40 6.90
C VAL A 3 -20.85 19.29 5.73
N ASP A 4 -21.07 20.61 5.82
CA ASP A 4 -20.68 21.57 4.77
C ASP A 4 -19.16 21.61 4.53
N ALA A 5 -18.36 21.47 5.59
CA ALA A 5 -16.90 21.43 5.48
C ALA A 5 -16.40 20.14 4.81
N VAL A 6 -17.03 19.00 5.13
CA VAL A 6 -16.74 17.70 4.53
C VAL A 6 -17.08 17.71 3.04
N GLU A 7 -18.27 18.17 2.66
CA GLU A 7 -18.67 18.31 1.25
C GLU A 7 -17.77 19.28 0.47
N ALA A 8 -17.41 20.42 1.07
CA ALA A 8 -16.51 21.39 0.43
C ALA A 8 -15.11 20.79 0.16
N GLU A 9 -14.58 19.97 1.07
CA GLU A 9 -13.31 19.29 0.85
C GLU A 9 -13.43 18.21 -0.23
N LEU A 10 -14.55 17.47 -0.28
CA LEU A 10 -14.80 16.54 -1.38
C LEU A 10 -14.81 17.27 -2.73
N ASP A 11 -15.44 18.44 -2.80
CA ASP A 11 -15.48 19.25 -4.01
C ASP A 11 -14.08 19.71 -4.43
N ARG A 12 -13.20 20.04 -3.48
CA ARG A 12 -11.78 20.36 -3.78
C ARG A 12 -11.04 19.13 -4.32
N VAL A 13 -11.23 17.97 -3.70
CA VAL A 13 -10.62 16.70 -4.16
C VAL A 13 -11.15 16.33 -5.54
N HIS A 14 -12.45 16.49 -5.79
CA HIS A 14 -13.08 16.27 -7.10
C HIS A 14 -12.60 17.26 -8.16
N ALA A 15 -12.43 18.53 -7.80
CA ALA A 15 -11.88 19.55 -8.69
C ALA A 15 -10.44 19.24 -9.09
N ARG A 16 -9.63 18.68 -8.19
CA ARG A 16 -8.24 18.29 -8.48
C ARG A 16 -8.16 17.24 -9.59
N ILE A 17 -9.07 16.26 -9.59
CA ILE A 17 -9.08 15.19 -10.58
C ILE A 17 -9.83 15.56 -11.87
N ALA A 18 -10.39 16.76 -11.96
CA ALA A 18 -11.26 17.17 -13.06
C ALA A 18 -10.60 17.05 -14.43
N GLY A 19 -9.31 17.38 -14.53
CA GLY A 19 -8.53 17.31 -15.77
C GLY A 19 -8.27 15.88 -16.27
N ARG A 20 -8.64 14.85 -15.50
CA ARG A 20 -8.48 13.44 -15.86
C ARG A 20 -9.66 12.87 -16.63
N PHE A 21 -10.74 13.63 -16.79
CA PHE A 21 -11.95 13.19 -17.49
C PHE A 21 -12.09 13.92 -18.81
N ALA A 22 -12.28 13.17 -19.90
CA ALA A 22 -12.47 13.76 -21.23
C ALA A 22 -13.81 14.49 -21.38
N ARG A 23 -14.81 14.13 -20.56
CA ARG A 23 -16.18 14.68 -20.62
C ARG A 23 -16.73 14.99 -19.23
N ALA A 24 -17.71 15.89 -19.19
CA ALA A 24 -18.33 16.34 -17.93
C ALA A 24 -19.18 15.25 -17.27
N GLU A 25 -19.84 14.38 -18.04
CA GLU A 25 -20.77 13.38 -17.53
C GLU A 25 -20.06 12.29 -16.68
N PRO A 26 -18.95 11.66 -17.14
CA PRO A 26 -18.17 10.75 -16.29
C PRO A 26 -17.56 11.43 -15.06
N ARG A 27 -17.18 12.71 -15.18
CA ARG A 27 -16.67 13.50 -14.06
C ARG A 27 -17.74 13.69 -12.99
N ALA A 28 -18.94 14.11 -13.36
CA ALA A 28 -20.06 14.25 -12.44
C ALA A 28 -20.38 12.91 -11.77
N ARG A 29 -20.39 11.83 -12.56
CA ARG A 29 -20.59 10.48 -12.05
C ARG A 29 -19.51 10.02 -11.07
N ALA A 30 -18.24 10.41 -11.28
CA ALA A 30 -17.17 10.11 -10.32
C ALA A 30 -17.41 10.80 -8.97
N ARG A 31 -17.99 12.01 -8.95
CA ARG A 31 -18.37 12.69 -7.70
C ARG A 31 -19.46 11.93 -6.95
N GLU A 32 -20.52 11.52 -7.65
CA GLU A 32 -21.60 10.70 -7.08
C GLU A 32 -21.07 9.38 -6.53
N TYR A 33 -20.14 8.75 -7.27
CA TYR A 33 -19.48 7.53 -6.84
C TYR A 33 -18.70 7.75 -5.53
N LEU A 34 -17.89 8.82 -5.43
CA LEU A 34 -17.13 9.16 -4.23
C LEU A 34 -18.04 9.43 -3.02
N LEU A 35 -19.13 10.19 -3.20
CA LEU A 35 -20.12 10.43 -2.14
C LEU A 35 -20.72 9.12 -1.64
N GLY A 36 -21.16 8.25 -2.54
CA GLY A 36 -21.74 6.95 -2.20
C GLY A 36 -20.76 6.04 -1.47
N LEU A 37 -19.47 6.05 -1.83
CA LEU A 37 -18.44 5.29 -1.12
C LEU A 37 -18.32 5.69 0.36
N THR A 38 -18.55 6.97 0.67
CA THR A 38 -18.42 7.53 2.02
C THR A 38 -19.74 7.64 2.78
N ALA A 39 -20.86 7.26 2.18
CA ALA A 39 -22.20 7.40 2.76
C ALA A 39 -22.52 6.38 3.89
N GLY A 40 -21.54 5.61 4.36
CA GLY A 40 -21.74 4.60 5.41
C GLY A 40 -22.62 3.43 4.98
N LEU A 41 -22.65 3.12 3.68
CA LEU A 41 -23.44 2.03 3.13
C LEU A 41 -22.92 0.68 3.63
N ALA A 42 -23.84 -0.28 3.83
CA ALA A 42 -23.46 -1.64 4.23
C ALA A 42 -22.55 -2.33 3.21
N ARG A 43 -22.65 -1.95 1.92
CA ARG A 43 -21.76 -2.43 0.86
C ARG A 43 -21.61 -1.43 -0.28
N ALA A 44 -20.37 -1.13 -0.66
CA ALA A 44 -20.01 -0.27 -1.79
C ALA A 44 -19.87 -1.06 -3.11
N ASN A 45 -20.97 -1.62 -3.60
CA ASN A 45 -21.02 -2.25 -4.93
C ASN A 45 -21.86 -1.40 -5.90
N GLY A 46 -21.77 -1.69 -7.20
CA GLY A 46 -22.43 -0.88 -8.24
C GLY A 46 -23.95 -0.76 -8.10
N TRP A 47 -24.63 -1.78 -7.55
CA TRP A 47 -26.08 -1.71 -7.30
C TRP A 47 -26.39 -0.78 -6.14
N THR A 48 -25.75 -1.00 -4.99
CA THR A 48 -26.01 -0.19 -3.78
C THR A 48 -25.63 1.28 -4.00
N LEU A 49 -24.58 1.56 -4.77
CA LEU A 49 -24.21 2.93 -5.14
C LEU A 49 -25.21 3.57 -6.10
N ALA A 50 -25.75 2.82 -7.06
CA ALA A 50 -26.79 3.30 -7.96
C ALA A 50 -28.12 3.56 -7.24
N GLU A 51 -28.53 2.65 -6.35
CA GLU A 51 -29.71 2.82 -5.49
C GLU A 51 -29.57 4.05 -4.60
N TRP A 52 -28.40 4.25 -3.97
CA TRP A 52 -28.11 5.45 -3.19
C TRP A 52 -28.25 6.72 -4.05
N ALA A 53 -27.73 6.69 -5.28
CA ALA A 53 -27.86 7.77 -6.26
C ALA A 53 -29.26 7.89 -6.91
N GLN A 54 -30.25 7.12 -6.44
CA GLN A 54 -31.62 7.10 -6.97
C GLN A 54 -31.71 6.73 -8.46
N GLU A 55 -30.82 5.85 -8.91
CA GLU A 55 -30.80 5.33 -10.28
C GLU A 55 -31.56 4.00 -10.40
N VAL A 56 -32.24 3.82 -11.53
CA VAL A 56 -32.99 2.59 -11.86
C VAL A 56 -32.09 1.38 -12.16
N SER A 57 -30.82 1.58 -12.49
CA SER A 57 -29.89 0.49 -12.83
C SER A 57 -28.44 0.82 -12.44
N PRO A 58 -27.58 -0.19 -12.24
CA PRO A 58 -26.17 0.02 -11.93
C PRO A 58 -25.33 0.43 -13.14
N ASP A 59 -25.93 0.60 -14.32
CA ASP A 59 -25.18 0.67 -15.57
C ASP A 59 -24.28 1.89 -15.65
N GLY A 60 -24.71 3.04 -15.11
CA GLY A 60 -23.88 4.23 -15.09
C GLY A 60 -22.66 4.09 -14.17
N MET A 61 -22.82 3.47 -13.00
CA MET A 61 -21.72 3.12 -12.09
C MET A 61 -20.76 2.12 -12.76
N GLN A 62 -21.28 1.12 -13.47
CA GLN A 62 -20.47 0.15 -14.19
C GLN A 62 -19.75 0.76 -15.39
N ARG A 63 -20.40 1.65 -16.14
CA ARG A 63 -19.80 2.38 -17.27
C ARG A 63 -18.64 3.25 -16.81
N LEU A 64 -18.79 3.98 -15.70
CA LEU A 64 -17.71 4.78 -15.10
C LEU A 64 -16.44 3.95 -14.92
N LEU A 65 -16.57 2.76 -14.32
CA LEU A 65 -15.42 1.91 -13.99
C LEU A 65 -14.87 1.15 -15.20
N ARG A 66 -15.74 0.71 -16.11
CA ARG A 66 -15.35 -0.24 -17.18
C ARG A 66 -14.89 0.42 -18.46
N SER A 67 -15.51 1.53 -18.86
CA SER A 67 -15.40 2.03 -20.23
C SER A 67 -15.43 3.54 -20.41
N ALA A 68 -15.86 4.31 -19.40
CA ALA A 68 -15.81 5.77 -19.48
C ALA A 68 -14.37 6.24 -19.69
N ASP A 69 -14.19 7.28 -20.51
CA ASP A 69 -12.87 7.81 -20.87
C ASP A 69 -12.36 8.76 -19.79
N TRP A 70 -11.48 8.22 -18.94
CA TRP A 70 -10.74 8.97 -17.93
C TRP A 70 -9.44 8.27 -17.55
N ASP A 71 -8.47 9.09 -17.17
CA ASP A 71 -7.10 8.70 -16.84
C ASP A 71 -7.03 8.19 -15.39
N VAL A 72 -7.22 6.87 -15.23
CA VAL A 72 -7.23 6.20 -13.93
C VAL A 72 -5.89 6.33 -13.20
N ASP A 73 -4.78 6.31 -13.94
CA ASP A 73 -3.44 6.44 -13.37
C ASP A 73 -3.10 7.89 -13.04
N GLY A 74 -3.57 8.85 -13.84
CA GLY A 74 -3.51 10.27 -13.51
C GLY A 74 -4.30 10.62 -12.24
N VAL A 75 -5.47 10.01 -12.02
CA VAL A 75 -6.21 10.19 -10.75
C VAL A 75 -5.44 9.62 -9.55
N ARG A 76 -4.69 8.52 -9.73
CA ARG A 76 -3.76 8.05 -8.69
C ARG A 76 -2.65 9.05 -8.42
N ASP A 77 -2.09 9.65 -9.46
CA ASP A 77 -1.06 10.67 -9.29
C ASP A 77 -1.61 11.90 -8.57
N ASP A 78 -2.81 12.36 -8.92
CA ASP A 78 -3.50 13.46 -8.24
C ASP A 78 -3.82 13.13 -6.77
N LEU A 79 -4.20 11.88 -6.48
CA LEU A 79 -4.39 11.35 -5.11
C LEU A 79 -3.08 11.42 -4.31
N ARG A 80 -1.98 10.89 -4.86
CA ARG A 80 -0.66 10.94 -4.22
C ARG A 80 -0.30 12.39 -3.90
N ASP A 81 -0.47 13.29 -4.85
CA ASP A 81 -0.10 14.69 -4.69
C ASP A 81 -1.00 15.40 -3.65
N HIS A 82 -2.28 15.03 -3.53
CA HIS A 82 -3.15 15.49 -2.44
C HIS A 82 -2.65 15.02 -1.07
N VAL A 83 -2.33 13.73 -0.93
CA VAL A 83 -1.82 13.16 0.32
C VAL A 83 -0.47 13.79 0.70
N VAL A 84 0.43 13.95 -0.26
CA VAL A 84 1.74 14.58 -0.04
C VAL A 84 1.60 16.05 0.33
N ALA A 85 0.67 16.79 -0.27
CA ALA A 85 0.43 18.18 0.12
C ALA A 85 0.00 18.31 1.59
N ARG A 86 -0.75 17.33 2.13
CA ARG A 86 -1.28 17.39 3.50
C ARG A 86 -0.37 16.75 4.55
N PHE A 87 0.25 15.62 4.21
CA PHE A 87 1.03 14.81 5.15
C PHE A 87 2.54 14.85 4.86
N GLY A 88 2.96 15.37 3.71
CA GLY A 88 4.34 15.36 3.25
C GLY A 88 5.32 16.04 4.21
N GLU A 89 6.34 15.30 4.62
CA GLU A 89 7.46 15.81 5.41
C GLU A 89 8.75 15.03 5.12
N ALA A 90 9.91 15.65 5.38
CA ALA A 90 11.21 15.05 5.10
C ALA A 90 11.44 13.73 5.88
N GLY A 91 10.79 13.56 7.04
CA GLY A 91 10.86 12.36 7.87
C GLY A 91 9.87 11.25 7.50
N GLY A 92 9.01 11.45 6.49
CA GLY A 92 7.96 10.52 6.12
C GLY A 92 8.48 9.15 5.65
N ALA A 93 7.58 8.17 5.60
CA ALA A 93 7.85 6.83 5.14
C ALA A 93 6.90 6.41 4.01
N LEU A 94 7.45 5.72 3.02
CA LEU A 94 6.70 4.94 2.05
C LEU A 94 6.53 3.53 2.59
N VAL A 95 5.28 3.10 2.79
CA VAL A 95 4.98 1.81 3.43
C VAL A 95 4.34 0.88 2.41
N LEU A 96 5.02 -0.22 2.13
CA LEU A 96 4.56 -1.28 1.24
C LEU A 96 3.60 -2.21 1.97
N GLY A 97 2.49 -2.53 1.33
CA GLY A 97 1.54 -3.51 1.81
C GLY A 97 0.81 -4.21 0.67
N ASP A 98 0.10 -5.27 1.01
CA ASP A 98 -0.71 -6.03 0.07
C ASP A 98 -1.99 -6.53 0.74
N ALA A 99 -3.03 -6.73 -0.06
CA ALA A 99 -4.33 -7.22 0.40
C ALA A 99 -4.90 -8.24 -0.58
N GLY A 100 -5.40 -9.35 -0.05
CA GLY A 100 -6.17 -10.33 -0.81
C GLY A 100 -7.67 -10.04 -0.75
N PHE A 101 -8.30 -10.00 -1.93
CA PHE A 101 -9.74 -9.80 -2.14
C PHE A 101 -10.37 -11.10 -2.62
N ALA A 102 -11.07 -11.80 -1.72
CA ALA A 102 -11.70 -13.08 -2.02
C ALA A 102 -12.67 -13.00 -3.20
N LYS A 103 -12.65 -14.00 -4.07
CA LYS A 103 -13.51 -14.09 -5.26
C LYS A 103 -14.12 -15.47 -5.43
N ARG A 104 -15.31 -15.48 -6.00
CA ARG A 104 -15.98 -16.70 -6.49
C ARG A 104 -15.83 -16.78 -8.00
N GLY A 105 -15.20 -17.86 -8.49
CA GLY A 105 -14.90 -18.09 -9.91
C GLY A 105 -13.52 -17.62 -10.37
N ASP A 106 -13.30 -17.69 -11.69
CA ASP A 106 -12.00 -17.58 -12.37
C ASP A 106 -11.90 -16.40 -13.36
N ARG A 107 -12.99 -15.67 -13.60
CA ARG A 107 -13.03 -14.63 -14.66
C ARG A 107 -12.55 -13.23 -14.26
N SER A 108 -12.27 -12.98 -12.98
CA SER A 108 -11.81 -11.65 -12.54
C SER A 108 -10.31 -11.51 -12.75
N ALA A 109 -9.83 -10.41 -13.33
CA ALA A 109 -8.41 -10.17 -13.62
C ALA A 109 -7.52 -10.56 -12.42
N GLY A 110 -6.50 -11.39 -12.64
CA GLY A 110 -5.56 -11.81 -11.59
C GLY A 110 -6.14 -12.69 -10.49
N VAL A 111 -7.37 -13.22 -10.62
CA VAL A 111 -7.94 -14.15 -9.64
C VAL A 111 -7.28 -15.52 -9.76
N HIS A 112 -6.74 -16.01 -8.66
CA HIS A 112 -6.17 -17.36 -8.56
C HIS A 112 -6.11 -17.77 -7.09
N ARG A 113 -5.81 -19.05 -6.82
CA ARG A 113 -5.37 -19.47 -5.49
C ARG A 113 -4.04 -18.82 -5.16
N GLN A 114 -4.04 -17.83 -4.28
CA GLN A 114 -2.88 -17.00 -3.92
C GLN A 114 -2.81 -16.86 -2.40
N ARG A 115 -1.62 -16.57 -1.86
CA ARG A 115 -1.47 -16.19 -0.46
C ARG A 115 -2.07 -14.79 -0.25
N ARG A 116 -2.92 -14.66 0.77
CA ARG A 116 -3.59 -13.41 1.13
C ARG A 116 -2.79 -12.65 2.19
N GLY A 117 -2.30 -11.47 1.85
CA GLY A 117 -1.82 -10.50 2.84
C GLY A 117 -0.81 -11.08 3.85
N ALA A 118 -0.84 -10.51 5.06
CA ALA A 118 -0.05 -11.00 6.18
C ALA A 118 -0.62 -12.25 6.87
N ASP A 119 -1.88 -12.65 6.63
CA ASP A 119 -2.48 -13.83 7.26
C ASP A 119 -2.02 -15.16 6.66
N GLY A 120 -1.38 -15.11 5.48
CA GLY A 120 -0.75 -16.24 4.80
C GLY A 120 -1.73 -17.28 4.25
N ARG A 121 -3.04 -17.05 4.35
CA ARG A 121 -4.06 -18.01 3.91
C ARG A 121 -4.04 -18.12 2.38
N VAL A 122 -4.11 -19.35 1.88
CA VAL A 122 -4.19 -19.62 0.44
C VAL A 122 -5.63 -19.85 0.03
N GLU A 123 -6.21 -18.87 -0.67
CA GLU A 123 -7.58 -18.93 -1.16
C GLU A 123 -7.70 -18.33 -2.57
N ASN A 124 -8.85 -18.53 -3.20
CA ASN A 124 -9.13 -17.93 -4.50
C ASN A 124 -9.42 -16.42 -4.33
N CYS A 125 -8.44 -15.60 -4.67
CA CYS A 125 -8.51 -14.15 -4.47
C CYS A 125 -7.77 -13.40 -5.59
N GLN A 126 -8.04 -12.10 -5.68
CA GLN A 126 -7.15 -11.13 -6.32
C GLN A 126 -6.20 -10.59 -5.26
N VAL A 127 -4.95 -10.32 -5.60
CA VAL A 127 -3.99 -9.67 -4.68
C VAL A 127 -3.68 -8.26 -5.19
N GLY A 128 -4.06 -7.25 -4.44
CA GLY A 128 -3.65 -5.87 -4.68
C GLY A 128 -2.39 -5.53 -3.89
N VAL A 129 -1.46 -4.83 -4.53
CA VAL A 129 -0.25 -4.26 -3.94
C VAL A 129 -0.48 -2.77 -3.75
N PHE A 130 -0.09 -2.24 -2.60
CA PHE A 130 -0.43 -0.88 -2.18
C PHE A 130 0.79 -0.17 -1.60
N LEU A 131 0.84 1.15 -1.82
CA LEU A 131 1.82 2.04 -1.20
C LEU A 131 1.04 3.01 -0.33
N ALA A 132 1.38 3.09 0.95
CA ALA A 132 0.91 4.12 1.84
C ALA A 132 2.01 5.18 2.04
N TYR A 133 1.59 6.43 2.19
CA TYR A 133 2.44 7.47 2.75
C TYR A 133 2.14 7.61 4.25
N SER A 134 3.18 7.69 5.08
CA SER A 134 3.05 7.81 6.53
C SER A 134 3.96 8.90 7.07
N SER A 135 3.44 9.70 7.99
CA SER A 135 4.14 10.80 8.66
C SER A 135 3.57 11.03 10.06
N ALA A 136 4.15 11.95 10.83
CA ALA A 136 3.55 12.42 12.07
C ALA A 136 2.19 13.14 11.84
N ARG A 137 1.95 13.66 10.64
CA ARG A 137 0.72 14.38 10.27
C ARG A 137 -0.44 13.48 9.86
N GLY A 138 -0.18 12.20 9.58
CA GLY A 138 -1.19 11.27 9.12
C GLY A 138 -0.66 10.23 8.15
N ARG A 139 -1.58 9.38 7.69
CA ARG A 139 -1.32 8.29 6.75
C ARG A 139 -2.49 8.04 5.80
N ALA A 140 -2.17 7.71 4.56
CA ALA A 140 -3.14 7.33 3.52
C ALA A 140 -2.47 6.51 2.41
N LEU A 141 -3.27 5.75 1.66
CA LEU A 141 -2.83 5.05 0.46
C LEU A 141 -2.57 6.06 -0.68
N VAL A 142 -1.48 5.89 -1.41
CA VAL A 142 -1.04 6.78 -2.50
C VAL A 142 -0.82 6.08 -3.83
N ASP A 143 -0.65 4.75 -3.83
CA ASP A 143 -0.47 3.98 -5.06
C ASP A 143 -1.03 2.55 -4.89
N ARG A 144 -1.33 1.91 -6.02
CA ARG A 144 -1.99 0.61 -6.17
C ARG A 144 -1.59 -0.08 -7.47
N GLU A 145 -1.35 -1.37 -7.39
CA GLU A 145 -1.16 -2.29 -8.51
C GLU A 145 -1.89 -3.61 -8.28
N LEU A 146 -2.39 -4.23 -9.34
CA LEU A 146 -2.93 -5.58 -9.29
C LEU A 146 -1.82 -6.60 -9.57
N HIS A 147 -1.60 -7.53 -8.65
CA HIS A 147 -0.71 -8.67 -8.90
C HIS A 147 -1.36 -9.65 -9.89
N LEU A 148 -0.60 -10.02 -10.93
CA LEU A 148 -1.02 -10.98 -11.94
C LEU A 148 -0.15 -12.24 -11.80
N PRO A 149 -0.70 -13.37 -11.34
CA PRO A 149 0.08 -14.60 -11.13
C PRO A 149 0.41 -15.27 -12.48
N ASP A 150 1.45 -16.11 -12.50
CA ASP A 150 1.95 -16.75 -13.74
C ASP A 150 0.87 -17.45 -14.60
N PRO A 151 -0.08 -18.22 -14.03
CA PRO A 151 -1.15 -18.84 -14.82
C PRO A 151 -2.07 -17.85 -15.55
N TRP A 152 -2.10 -16.58 -15.13
CA TRP A 152 -2.76 -15.52 -15.89
C TRP A 152 -1.85 -14.94 -16.98
N VAL A 153 -0.57 -14.75 -16.69
CA VAL A 153 0.40 -14.20 -17.64
C VAL A 153 0.50 -15.09 -18.87
N ASP A 154 0.46 -16.40 -18.66
CA ASP A 154 0.60 -17.45 -19.66
C ASP A 154 -0.70 -17.75 -20.44
N ASP A 155 -1.82 -17.10 -20.10
CA ASP A 155 -3.12 -17.28 -20.76
C ASP A 155 -3.56 -15.99 -21.51
N PRO A 156 -3.18 -15.83 -22.78
CA PRO A 156 -3.50 -14.63 -23.55
C PRO A 156 -5.00 -14.44 -23.78
N VAL A 157 -5.78 -15.52 -23.88
CA VAL A 157 -7.23 -15.45 -24.10
C VAL A 157 -7.92 -14.88 -22.86
N ARG A 158 -7.55 -15.38 -21.68
CA ARG A 158 -8.08 -14.90 -20.41
C ARG A 158 -7.65 -13.47 -20.10
N ARG A 159 -6.41 -13.10 -20.43
CA ARG A 159 -5.91 -11.72 -20.33
C ARG A 159 -6.72 -10.76 -21.20
N ALA A 160 -6.92 -11.10 -22.47
CA ALA A 160 -7.71 -10.28 -23.38
C ALA A 160 -9.16 -10.13 -22.90
N ALA A 161 -9.79 -11.23 -22.46
CA ALA A 161 -11.17 -11.21 -21.95
C ALA A 161 -11.35 -10.32 -20.71
N ALA A 162 -10.33 -10.23 -19.84
CA ALA A 162 -10.35 -9.35 -18.67
C ALA A 162 -9.78 -7.94 -18.94
N GLY A 163 -9.30 -7.66 -20.16
CA GLY A 163 -8.70 -6.38 -20.56
C GLY A 163 -7.35 -6.09 -19.88
N VAL A 164 -6.57 -7.13 -19.59
CA VAL A 164 -5.21 -6.98 -19.03
C VAL A 164 -4.28 -6.44 -20.13
N PRO A 165 -3.57 -5.32 -19.93
CA PRO A 165 -2.65 -4.79 -20.92
C PRO A 165 -1.50 -5.75 -21.25
N ASP A 166 -1.05 -5.76 -22.51
CA ASP A 166 0.04 -6.66 -22.97
C ASP A 166 1.36 -6.44 -22.22
N ARG A 167 1.63 -5.18 -21.86
CA ARG A 167 2.81 -4.77 -21.07
C ARG A 167 2.89 -5.41 -19.67
N VAL A 168 1.80 -5.97 -19.16
CA VAL A 168 1.75 -6.60 -17.84
C VAL A 168 2.29 -8.02 -17.93
N GLY A 169 3.55 -8.22 -17.52
CA GLY A 169 4.16 -9.55 -17.36
C GLY A 169 4.18 -10.05 -15.92
N SER A 170 4.67 -11.27 -15.73
CA SER A 170 4.87 -11.92 -14.42
C SER A 170 5.77 -11.08 -13.52
N ALA A 171 5.34 -10.78 -12.31
CA ALA A 171 6.09 -10.02 -11.31
C ALA A 171 5.72 -10.50 -9.90
N THR A 172 6.67 -10.56 -8.98
CA THR A 172 6.36 -10.78 -7.56
C THR A 172 5.61 -9.57 -6.98
N VAL A 173 4.87 -9.79 -5.89
CA VAL A 173 4.24 -8.71 -5.11
C VAL A 173 5.28 -7.65 -4.73
N ALA A 174 6.44 -8.08 -4.24
CA ALA A 174 7.53 -7.18 -3.87
C ALA A 174 8.07 -6.36 -5.06
N ARG A 175 8.14 -6.95 -6.26
CA ARG A 175 8.55 -6.23 -7.48
C ARG A 175 7.53 -5.17 -7.88
N ARG A 176 6.22 -5.43 -7.75
CA ARG A 176 5.18 -4.40 -7.94
C ARG A 176 5.33 -3.27 -6.92
N GLY A 177 5.63 -3.61 -5.67
CA GLY A 177 5.95 -2.62 -4.64
C GLY A 177 7.15 -1.73 -5.01
N ALA A 178 8.23 -2.32 -5.55
CA ALA A 178 9.39 -1.56 -6.04
C ALA A 178 9.03 -0.60 -7.20
N GLU A 179 8.19 -1.04 -8.14
CA GLU A 179 7.69 -0.19 -9.23
C GLU A 179 6.92 1.03 -8.70
N MET A 180 6.16 0.85 -7.61
CA MET A 180 5.42 1.94 -6.95
C MET A 180 6.36 2.91 -6.20
N VAL A 181 7.41 2.39 -5.55
CA VAL A 181 8.47 3.22 -4.93
C VAL A 181 9.21 4.03 -6.00
N GLU A 182 9.52 3.42 -7.16
CA GLU A 182 10.14 4.11 -8.30
C GLU A 182 9.26 5.26 -8.83
N ARG A 183 7.94 5.04 -8.92
CA ARG A 183 7.01 6.13 -9.27
C ARG A 183 6.98 7.25 -8.25
N ALA A 184 7.00 6.93 -6.95
CA ALA A 184 7.06 7.94 -5.89
C ALA A 184 8.36 8.76 -5.95
N LEU A 185 9.49 8.11 -6.26
CA LEU A 185 10.77 8.78 -6.51
C LEU A 185 10.70 9.70 -7.73
N GLY A 186 10.19 9.21 -8.86
CA GLY A 186 10.02 10.01 -10.08
C GLY A 186 9.10 11.22 -9.91
N ALA A 187 8.13 11.13 -8.99
CA ALA A 187 7.23 12.22 -8.63
C ALA A 187 7.79 13.17 -7.56
N GLY A 188 8.99 12.93 -7.03
CA GLY A 188 9.61 13.79 -6.01
C GLY A 188 8.92 13.74 -4.64
N VAL A 189 8.27 12.63 -4.28
CA VAL A 189 7.64 12.47 -2.97
C VAL A 189 8.69 12.60 -1.85
N PRO A 190 8.48 13.45 -0.83
CA PRO A 190 9.43 13.59 0.27
C PRO A 190 9.29 12.41 1.24
N PHE A 191 10.34 11.60 1.37
CA PHE A 191 10.40 10.54 2.38
C PHE A 191 11.85 10.24 2.79
N ARG A 192 12.00 9.58 3.93
CA ARG A 192 13.30 9.12 4.45
C ARG A 192 13.43 7.60 4.48
N TRP A 193 12.32 6.89 4.66
CA TRP A 193 12.32 5.45 4.86
C TRP A 193 11.35 4.75 3.91
N VAL A 194 11.73 3.56 3.45
CA VAL A 194 10.81 2.56 2.92
C VAL A 194 10.55 1.52 4.00
N ALA A 195 9.29 1.24 4.29
CA ALA A 195 8.87 0.27 5.29
C ALA A 195 7.96 -0.80 4.67
N GLY A 196 7.81 -1.93 5.34
CA GLY A 196 6.89 -2.98 4.91
C GLY A 196 7.12 -4.31 5.59
N GLY A 197 6.24 -5.27 5.31
CA GLY A 197 6.31 -6.63 5.83
C GLY A 197 5.75 -7.65 4.84
N GLY A 198 5.36 -8.83 5.35
CA GLY A 198 4.75 -9.89 4.54
C GLY A 198 5.61 -10.32 3.35
N GLU A 199 5.02 -10.38 2.15
CA GLU A 199 5.72 -10.76 0.92
C GLU A 199 6.89 -9.81 0.58
N HIS A 200 6.76 -8.52 0.91
CA HIS A 200 7.82 -7.52 0.68
C HIS A 200 9.04 -7.80 1.57
N GLY A 201 8.79 -8.16 2.82
CA GLY A 201 9.82 -8.54 3.78
C GLY A 201 10.55 -9.83 3.43
N ARG A 202 9.84 -10.82 2.91
CA ARG A 202 10.44 -12.10 2.48
C ARG A 202 11.29 -12.00 1.22
N ASP A 203 11.02 -11.03 0.35
CA ASP A 203 11.75 -10.88 -0.91
C ASP A 203 13.13 -10.22 -0.72
N ALA A 204 14.18 -11.04 -0.76
CA ALA A 204 15.56 -10.56 -0.67
C ALA A 204 15.98 -9.67 -1.86
N ARG A 205 15.36 -9.82 -3.03
CA ARG A 205 15.67 -9.00 -4.21
C ARG A 205 15.16 -7.58 -4.03
N LEU A 206 14.03 -7.39 -3.33
CA LEU A 206 13.57 -6.04 -2.94
C LEU A 206 14.60 -5.32 -2.07
N ARG A 207 15.16 -6.00 -1.05
CA ARG A 207 16.21 -5.41 -0.21
C ARG A 207 17.43 -4.99 -1.03
N VAL A 208 17.91 -5.88 -1.91
CA VAL A 208 19.04 -5.58 -2.79
C VAL A 208 18.74 -4.37 -3.69
N TRP A 209 17.53 -4.31 -4.27
CA TRP A 209 17.10 -3.22 -5.13
C TRP A 209 17.04 -1.88 -4.38
N LEU A 210 16.52 -1.87 -3.14
CA LEU A 210 16.47 -0.68 -2.27
C LEU A 210 17.88 -0.19 -1.93
N GLU A 211 18.81 -1.09 -1.58
CA GLU A 211 20.19 -0.72 -1.28
C GLU A 211 20.96 -0.19 -2.50
N GLN A 212 20.73 -0.77 -3.69
CA GLN A 212 21.36 -0.31 -4.94
C GLN A 212 20.95 1.13 -5.29
N ARG A 213 19.75 1.54 -4.91
CA ARG A 213 19.23 2.91 -5.04
C ARG A 213 19.53 3.80 -3.84
N ASP A 214 20.25 3.26 -2.86
CA ASP A 214 20.58 3.92 -1.60
C ASP A 214 19.37 4.42 -0.80
N LEU A 215 18.27 3.65 -0.84
CA LEU A 215 17.04 3.97 -0.14
C LEU A 215 17.08 3.36 1.28
N PRO A 216 17.06 4.17 2.35
CA PRO A 216 16.97 3.65 3.70
C PRO A 216 15.65 2.89 3.86
N HIS A 217 15.73 1.70 4.47
CA HIS A 217 14.55 0.86 4.62
C HIS A 217 14.58 0.03 5.90
N VAL A 218 13.39 -0.35 6.35
CA VAL A 218 13.14 -1.27 7.45
C VAL A 218 12.07 -2.24 7.01
N LEU A 219 12.40 -3.53 6.91
CA LEU A 219 11.45 -4.55 6.49
C LEU A 219 11.29 -5.60 7.58
N VAL A 220 10.05 -5.89 7.97
CA VAL A 220 9.72 -7.04 8.83
C VAL A 220 10.10 -8.31 8.06
N VAL A 221 10.80 -9.23 8.70
CA VAL A 221 11.19 -10.50 8.10
C VAL A 221 10.80 -11.66 9.00
N ASP A 222 10.80 -12.86 8.45
CA ASP A 222 10.65 -14.08 9.25
C ASP A 222 11.95 -14.42 9.98
N GLY A 223 11.86 -15.26 11.02
CA GLY A 223 13.02 -15.66 11.81
C GLY A 223 14.07 -16.42 10.99
N ASP A 224 13.67 -17.19 10.00
CA ASP A 224 14.58 -17.93 9.12
C ASP A 224 15.22 -17.05 8.02
N ALA A 225 14.90 -15.75 7.97
CA ALA A 225 15.41 -14.86 6.96
C ALA A 225 16.96 -14.82 6.96
N PRO A 226 17.62 -15.15 5.83
CA PRO A 226 19.07 -15.17 5.76
C PRO A 226 19.67 -13.81 6.10
N SER A 227 20.66 -13.84 6.99
CA SER A 227 21.34 -12.65 7.53
C SER A 227 22.84 -12.88 7.58
N VAL A 228 23.62 -11.80 7.58
CA VAL A 228 25.08 -11.87 7.72
C VAL A 228 25.49 -11.05 8.93
N GLY A 229 26.06 -11.73 9.92
CA GLY A 229 26.56 -11.14 11.17
C GLY A 229 27.66 -10.10 10.91
N ALA A 230 27.95 -9.28 11.91
CA ALA A 230 29.02 -8.27 11.81
C ALA A 230 30.40 -8.89 11.55
N ASP A 231 30.61 -10.12 12.00
CA ASP A 231 31.79 -10.97 11.79
C ASP A 231 31.88 -11.55 10.37
N GLY A 232 30.82 -11.44 9.56
CA GLY A 232 30.74 -12.02 8.22
C GLY A 232 30.16 -13.43 8.19
N GLY A 233 29.78 -14.01 9.32
CA GLY A 233 29.13 -15.31 9.39
C GLY A 233 27.72 -15.27 8.79
N VAL A 234 27.36 -16.30 8.02
CA VAL A 234 25.99 -16.48 7.52
C VAL A 234 25.16 -17.14 8.63
N THR A 235 23.99 -16.58 8.89
CA THR A 235 23.07 -16.97 9.98
C THR A 235 21.64 -16.59 9.59
N SER A 236 20.67 -16.77 10.48
CA SER A 236 19.29 -16.29 10.32
C SER A 236 18.99 -15.09 11.23
N ALA A 237 17.92 -14.36 10.91
CA ALA A 237 17.44 -13.27 11.75
C ALA A 237 17.04 -13.75 13.17
N GLY A 238 16.47 -14.95 13.27
CA GLY A 238 16.04 -15.58 14.51
C GLY A 238 17.20 -15.97 15.41
N GLU A 239 18.24 -16.61 14.86
CA GLU A 239 19.46 -16.94 15.62
C GLU A 239 20.14 -15.69 16.19
N LEU A 240 20.18 -14.60 15.40
CA LEU A 240 20.69 -13.31 15.88
C LEU A 240 19.81 -12.69 16.97
N VAL A 241 18.49 -12.89 16.92
CA VAL A 241 17.57 -12.49 17.98
C VAL A 241 17.81 -13.30 19.26
N ASP A 242 17.95 -14.62 19.13
CA ASP A 242 18.13 -15.53 20.26
C ASP A 242 19.47 -15.32 20.98
N ALA A 243 20.49 -14.88 20.24
CA ALA A 243 21.80 -14.53 20.78
C ALA A 243 21.84 -13.17 21.53
N LEU A 244 20.76 -12.38 21.54
CA LEU A 244 20.73 -11.08 22.20
C LEU A 244 20.78 -11.20 23.73
N PRO A 245 21.75 -10.57 24.41
CA PRO A 245 21.79 -10.57 25.87
C PRO A 245 20.62 -9.77 26.45
N ALA A 246 20.19 -10.12 27.67
CA ALA A 246 19.07 -9.46 28.36
C ALA A 246 19.25 -7.92 28.46
N GLY A 247 20.48 -7.45 28.64
CA GLY A 247 20.81 -6.02 28.73
C GLY A 247 20.74 -5.24 27.40
N ALA A 248 20.61 -5.91 26.24
CA ALA A 248 20.50 -5.26 24.94
C ALA A 248 19.10 -4.67 24.67
N TRP A 249 18.10 -5.10 25.44
CA TRP A 249 16.71 -4.70 25.28
C TRP A 249 16.46 -3.34 25.97
N ARG A 250 15.82 -2.42 25.24
CA ARG A 250 15.54 -1.05 25.67
C ARG A 250 14.09 -0.70 25.33
N ARG A 251 13.40 -0.01 26.22
CA ARG A 251 12.07 0.54 25.90
C ARG A 251 12.23 1.76 24.99
N ALA A 252 11.54 1.77 23.86
CA ALA A 252 11.57 2.86 22.89
C ALA A 252 10.26 2.86 22.09
N GLY A 253 9.63 4.03 21.93
CA GLY A 253 8.31 4.13 21.31
C GLY A 253 7.30 3.16 21.94
N GLU A 254 6.51 2.49 21.10
CA GLU A 254 5.61 1.41 21.50
C GLU A 254 6.32 0.06 21.45
N GLY A 255 7.05 -0.29 22.52
CA GLY A 255 7.59 -1.63 22.68
C GLY A 255 8.96 -1.72 23.35
N VAL A 256 9.47 -2.94 23.43
CA VAL A 256 10.83 -3.24 23.90
C VAL A 256 11.66 -3.69 22.70
N TRP A 257 12.76 -3.01 22.46
CA TRP A 257 13.55 -3.14 21.24
C TRP A 257 14.99 -3.49 21.54
N ALA A 258 15.59 -4.24 20.63
CA ALA A 258 17.03 -4.47 20.58
C ALA A 258 17.55 -4.24 19.17
N ARG A 259 18.84 -3.90 19.06
CA ARG A 259 19.52 -3.65 17.78
C ARG A 259 20.85 -4.38 17.73
N VAL A 260 21.06 -5.13 16.66
CA VAL A 260 22.34 -5.78 16.34
C VAL A 260 22.88 -5.18 15.05
N ALA A 261 24.19 -4.90 15.02
CA ALA A 261 24.86 -4.50 13.78
C ALA A 261 25.05 -5.73 12.88
N LEU A 262 24.72 -5.59 11.60
CA LEU A 262 24.97 -6.62 10.59
C LEU A 262 26.23 -6.29 9.80
N ARG A 263 26.63 -7.19 8.89
CA ARG A 263 27.72 -6.93 7.96
C ARG A 263 27.50 -5.61 7.23
N ALA A 264 28.44 -4.68 7.43
CA ALA A 264 28.38 -3.36 6.83
C ALA A 264 28.25 -3.44 5.29
N PRO A 265 27.43 -2.57 4.68
CA PRO A 265 27.37 -2.45 3.24
C PRO A 265 28.68 -1.85 2.72
N GLN A 266 28.97 -2.05 1.44
CA GLN A 266 30.15 -1.46 0.79
C GLN A 266 30.06 0.08 0.68
N ARG A 267 28.85 0.63 0.80
CA ARG A 267 28.59 2.06 0.62
C ARG A 267 29.03 2.88 1.85
N PRO A 268 29.92 3.89 1.70
CA PRO A 268 30.34 4.73 2.81
C PRO A 268 29.17 5.46 3.49
N GLY A 269 29.24 5.62 4.81
CA GLY A 269 28.21 6.32 5.58
C GLY A 269 26.89 5.57 5.73
N ARG A 270 26.82 4.30 5.31
CA ARG A 270 25.66 3.42 5.48
C ARG A 270 25.97 2.26 6.41
N ALA A 271 24.94 1.69 7.00
CA ALA A 271 25.04 0.50 7.83
C ALA A 271 23.78 -0.36 7.69
N ARG A 272 23.92 -1.63 8.08
CA ARG A 272 22.84 -2.59 8.19
C ARG A 272 22.65 -2.97 9.64
N TRP A 273 21.40 -3.17 10.05
CA TRP A 273 21.05 -3.62 11.38
C TRP A 273 19.94 -4.66 11.32
N LEU A 274 19.92 -5.52 12.32
CA LEU A 274 18.73 -6.26 12.71
C LEU A 274 18.11 -5.52 13.90
N LEU A 275 16.84 -5.15 13.79
CA LEU A 275 16.03 -4.71 14.91
C LEU A 275 15.12 -5.85 15.36
N ALA A 276 15.05 -6.08 16.66
CA ALA A 276 14.14 -7.03 17.25
C ALA A 276 13.11 -6.27 18.08
N ARG A 277 11.81 -6.40 17.76
CA ARG A 277 10.71 -5.85 18.54
C ARG A 277 10.10 -6.96 19.38
N ARG A 278 10.03 -6.78 20.69
CA ARG A 278 9.35 -7.70 21.61
C ARG A 278 8.02 -7.12 22.07
N ASP A 279 6.96 -7.91 21.95
CA ASP A 279 5.63 -7.62 22.49
C ASP A 279 4.97 -8.89 23.07
N ALA A 280 3.67 -8.84 23.35
CA ALA A 280 2.92 -9.95 23.93
C ALA A 280 2.81 -11.18 23.00
N THR A 281 3.03 -11.01 21.70
CA THR A 281 2.93 -12.06 20.67
C THR A 281 4.26 -12.74 20.38
N GLY A 282 5.37 -12.17 20.83
CA GLY A 282 6.71 -12.72 20.65
C GLY A 282 7.72 -11.67 20.22
N VAL A 283 8.73 -12.09 19.46
CA VAL A 283 9.75 -11.20 18.90
C VAL A 283 9.63 -11.15 17.38
N THR A 284 9.50 -9.94 16.83
CA THR A 284 9.46 -9.68 15.39
C THR A 284 10.81 -9.11 14.92
N PRO A 285 11.54 -9.80 14.03
CA PRO A 285 12.78 -9.28 13.45
C PRO A 285 12.51 -8.33 12.28
N HIS A 286 13.36 -7.30 12.15
CA HIS A 286 13.33 -6.34 11.05
C HIS A 286 14.74 -6.14 10.50
N LEU A 287 14.93 -6.33 9.20
CA LEU A 287 16.18 -6.00 8.53
C LEU A 287 16.16 -4.53 8.10
N CYS A 288 17.23 -3.82 8.47
CA CYS A 288 17.34 -2.39 8.31
C CYS A 288 18.59 -2.02 7.52
N TYR A 289 18.47 -1.03 6.65
CA TYR A 289 19.58 -0.37 5.96
C TYR A 289 19.36 1.14 6.01
N GLY A 290 20.40 1.92 6.29
CA GLY A 290 20.26 3.38 6.32
C GLY A 290 21.53 4.13 6.73
N PRO A 291 21.42 5.44 7.00
CA PRO A 291 22.56 6.27 7.40
C PRO A 291 23.22 5.72 8.66
N ARG A 292 24.54 5.52 8.67
CA ARG A 292 25.29 4.93 9.80
C ARG A 292 25.06 5.66 11.13
N ARG A 293 24.70 6.95 11.09
CA ARG A 293 24.39 7.78 12.26
C ARG A 293 22.93 7.65 12.73
N ALA A 294 22.11 6.81 12.10
CA ALA A 294 20.74 6.58 12.51
C ALA A 294 20.67 6.11 13.97
N THR A 295 19.92 6.86 14.75
CA THR A 295 19.63 6.57 16.16
C THR A 295 18.68 5.38 16.27
N LEU A 296 18.65 4.75 17.44
CA LEU A 296 17.67 3.69 17.71
C LEU A 296 16.24 4.21 17.57
N LEU A 297 15.97 5.45 17.99
CA LEU A 297 14.63 6.03 17.93
C LEU A 297 14.15 6.23 16.49
N GLU A 298 15.01 6.70 15.59
CA GLU A 298 14.68 6.83 14.15
C GLU A 298 14.37 5.47 13.52
N LEU A 299 15.16 4.46 13.86
CA LEU A 299 14.97 3.08 13.41
C LEU A 299 13.66 2.48 13.94
N VAL A 300 13.35 2.69 15.22
CA VAL A 300 12.09 2.27 15.84
C VAL A 300 10.90 2.97 15.19
N SER A 301 10.99 4.28 14.94
CA SER A 301 9.93 5.03 14.25
C SER A 301 9.66 4.48 12.84
N ALA A 302 10.70 4.12 12.10
CA ALA A 302 10.56 3.51 10.77
C ALA A 302 10.00 2.08 10.86
N ALA A 303 10.44 1.29 11.84
CA ALA A 303 9.95 -0.08 12.08
C ALA A 303 8.47 -0.10 12.48
N SER A 304 8.04 0.83 13.33
CA SER A 304 6.62 1.00 13.69
C SER A 304 5.74 1.31 12.48
N ALA A 305 6.30 1.95 11.44
CA ALA A 305 5.56 2.24 10.22
C ALA A 305 5.27 1.00 9.37
N CYS A 306 5.94 -0.14 9.58
CA CYS A 306 5.74 -1.34 8.77
C CYS A 306 4.30 -1.86 8.79
N GLY A 307 3.52 -1.60 9.85
CA GLY A 307 2.10 -1.98 9.96
C GLY A 307 1.10 -0.94 9.40
N HIS A 308 1.58 0.21 8.96
CA HIS A 308 0.70 1.34 8.60
C HIS A 308 -0.04 1.11 7.28
N ALA A 309 0.52 0.31 6.35
CA ALA A 309 -0.17 -0.04 5.12
C ALA A 309 -1.40 -0.91 5.41
N GLU A 310 -1.30 -1.93 6.27
CA GLU A 310 -2.46 -2.74 6.67
C GLU A 310 -3.51 -1.92 7.40
N ASP A 311 -3.11 -0.96 8.22
CA ASP A 311 -4.04 -0.03 8.86
C ASP A 311 -4.80 0.82 7.84
N CYS A 312 -4.11 1.38 6.85
CA CYS A 312 -4.76 2.16 5.79
C CYS A 312 -5.69 1.28 4.95
N LEU A 313 -5.31 0.04 4.65
CA LEU A 313 -6.14 -0.92 3.91
C LEU A 313 -7.40 -1.27 4.69
N ARG A 314 -7.28 -1.58 5.99
CA ARG A 314 -8.42 -1.89 6.86
C ARG A 314 -9.36 -0.70 6.99
N ARG A 315 -8.80 0.52 7.11
CA ARG A 315 -9.58 1.76 7.17
C ARG A 315 -10.30 2.04 5.86
N ALA A 316 -9.61 1.95 4.73
CA ALA A 316 -10.18 2.19 3.40
C ALA A 316 -11.26 1.16 3.05
N ASP A 317 -11.10 -0.10 3.45
CA ASP A 317 -12.14 -1.11 3.28
C ASP A 317 -13.39 -0.81 4.12
N ALA A 318 -13.21 -0.39 5.37
CA ALA A 318 -14.30 -0.07 6.28
C ALA A 318 -15.04 1.23 5.93
N ARG A 319 -14.32 2.27 5.47
CA ARG A 319 -14.87 3.62 5.26
C ARG A 319 -15.20 3.95 3.81
N ALA A 320 -14.52 3.31 2.87
CA ALA A 320 -14.60 3.62 1.44
C ALA A 320 -14.72 2.37 0.56
N GLY A 321 -15.06 1.22 1.17
CA GLY A 321 -15.47 0.02 0.46
C GLY A 321 -14.43 -0.62 -0.45
N LEU A 322 -13.13 -0.42 -0.17
CA LEU A 322 -11.99 -0.86 -0.99
C LEU A 322 -12.11 -2.31 -1.52
N GLY A 323 -12.58 -3.26 -0.70
CA GLY A 323 -12.73 -4.68 -1.04
C GLY A 323 -14.16 -5.11 -1.36
N GLN A 324 -15.13 -4.19 -1.38
CA GLN A 324 -16.56 -4.50 -1.43
C GLN A 324 -17.12 -4.62 -2.87
N TYR A 325 -16.27 -4.37 -3.87
CA TYR A 325 -16.60 -4.34 -5.29
C TYR A 325 -16.95 -5.69 -5.92
N GLN A 326 -17.60 -5.59 -7.09
CA GLN A 326 -17.96 -6.73 -7.96
C GLN A 326 -17.32 -6.67 -9.36
N VAL A 327 -16.36 -5.76 -9.56
CA VAL A 327 -15.64 -5.60 -10.84
C VAL A 327 -14.86 -6.85 -11.22
N ARG A 328 -14.67 -7.03 -12.53
CA ARG A 328 -13.99 -8.20 -13.11
C ARG A 328 -12.83 -7.85 -14.05
N SER A 329 -12.91 -6.73 -14.76
CA SER A 329 -11.85 -6.33 -15.69
C SER A 329 -10.70 -5.62 -14.97
N TRP A 330 -9.52 -5.65 -15.59
CA TRP A 330 -8.32 -4.96 -15.14
C TRP A 330 -8.60 -3.48 -14.88
N ARG A 331 -9.09 -2.76 -15.90
CA ARG A 331 -9.43 -1.33 -15.78
C ARG A 331 -10.39 -1.05 -14.63
N ALA A 332 -11.46 -1.84 -14.52
CA ALA A 332 -12.49 -1.58 -13.50
C ALA A 332 -11.98 -1.82 -12.07
N TRP A 333 -11.02 -2.73 -11.89
CA TRP A 333 -10.33 -2.90 -10.60
C TRP A 333 -9.54 -1.65 -10.26
N HIS A 334 -8.67 -1.19 -11.16
CA HIS A 334 -7.87 0.01 -10.93
C HIS A 334 -8.76 1.24 -10.71
N ALA A 335 -9.84 1.39 -11.48
CA ALA A 335 -10.80 2.48 -11.34
C ALA A 335 -11.45 2.52 -9.96
N HIS A 336 -12.04 1.40 -9.52
CA HIS A 336 -12.70 1.32 -8.21
C HIS A 336 -11.70 1.56 -7.08
N VAL A 337 -10.57 0.84 -7.10
CA VAL A 337 -9.55 0.93 -6.05
C VAL A 337 -9.00 2.35 -5.95
N THR A 338 -8.77 3.04 -7.06
CA THR A 338 -8.32 4.44 -7.06
C THR A 338 -9.36 5.36 -6.41
N LEU A 339 -10.64 5.22 -6.76
CA LEU A 339 -11.71 6.05 -6.19
C LEU A 339 -11.94 5.75 -4.70
N SER A 340 -11.84 4.49 -4.28
CA SER A 340 -11.89 4.11 -2.86
C SER A 340 -10.71 4.64 -2.06
N MET A 341 -9.49 4.61 -2.61
CA MET A 341 -8.34 5.23 -1.96
C MET A 341 -8.50 6.75 -1.87
N LEU A 342 -9.04 7.40 -2.91
CA LEU A 342 -9.30 8.84 -2.93
C LEU A 342 -10.33 9.24 -1.87
N ALA A 343 -11.42 8.48 -1.75
CA ALA A 343 -12.42 8.67 -0.73
C ALA A 343 -11.84 8.49 0.70
N ASP A 344 -11.05 7.45 0.95
CA ASP A 344 -10.40 7.25 2.26
C ASP A 344 -9.38 8.37 2.58
N ALA A 345 -8.58 8.78 1.59
CA ALA A 345 -7.60 9.84 1.76
C ALA A 345 -8.27 11.17 2.12
N TRP A 346 -9.36 11.52 1.44
CA TRP A 346 -10.17 12.69 1.76
C TRP A 346 -10.72 12.65 3.19
N LEU A 347 -11.28 11.53 3.64
CA LEU A 347 -11.75 11.39 5.02
C LEU A 347 -10.61 11.48 6.03
N ALA A 348 -9.42 10.97 5.69
CA ALA A 348 -8.24 11.04 6.52
C ALA A 348 -7.68 12.46 6.66
N THR A 349 -7.72 13.27 5.59
CA THR A 349 -7.27 14.66 5.61
C THR A 349 -8.24 15.57 6.35
N CYS A 350 -9.55 15.35 6.23
CA CYS A 350 -10.58 16.08 7.01
C CYS A 350 -10.44 15.83 8.51
N GLY A 351 -10.22 14.57 8.92
CA GLY A 351 -10.06 14.23 10.34
C GLY A 351 -8.80 14.82 10.99
N ALA A 352 -7.76 15.10 10.19
CA ALA A 352 -6.51 15.71 10.64
C ALA A 352 -6.58 17.24 10.81
N GLU A 353 -7.70 17.88 10.47
CA GLU A 353 -7.97 19.32 10.74
C GLU A 353 -8.78 19.53 12.02
N ALA A 354 -9.40 18.47 12.55
CA ALA A 354 -10.30 18.53 13.70
C ALA A 354 -9.68 18.12 15.04
N GLY A 355 -8.39 17.74 15.06
CA GLY A 355 -7.65 17.30 16.27
C GLY A 355 -6.34 18.05 16.42
#